data_AF-A0A183BG87-F1
#
_entry.id   AF-A0A183BG87-F1
#
_cell.length_a   1.000
_cell.length_b   1.000
_cell.length_c   1.000
_cell.angle_alpha   90.00
_cell.angle_beta   90.00
_cell.angle_gamma   90.00
#
_symmetry.space_group_name_H-M   'P 1'
#
loop_
_entity.id
_entity.type
_entity.pdbx_description
1 polymer ?
#
loop_
_entity_poly.entity_id
_entity_poly.type
_entity_poly.pdbx_seq_one_letter_code
_entity_poly.pdbx_strand_id
1 'polypeptide(L)'
;LNALGDGSFSSALNVATLPPRPDAPQFVGFTNLTANSVRIQWARPDPPSTSASPRLGEEEITPVTATAIITAASPVGRAKPLYYTLQLSQDADPEWIVIYEGTETSYKATRLQENSSYSFRVCASNVSGPGVYSTVRTITTPRLPPPVVRGKQWQCVCVCMP
;
A
#
# COMPACT_ATOMS: atom_id res chain seq x y z
N LEU A 1 29.68 61.02 1.70
CA LEU A 1 30.05 59.61 1.94
C LEU A 1 29.28 59.14 3.15
N ASN A 2 28.18 58.41 2.97
CA ASN A 2 27.41 57.91 4.12
C ASN A 2 27.86 56.47 4.38
N ALA A 3 28.79 56.33 5.33
CA ALA A 3 29.25 55.06 5.87
C ALA A 3 28.23 54.58 6.91
N LEU A 4 27.20 53.86 6.46
CA LEU A 4 26.31 53.10 7.32
C LEU A 4 26.43 51.66 6.87
N GLY A 5 27.28 50.91 7.58
CA GLY A 5 27.54 49.51 7.33
C GLY A 5 26.29 48.66 7.54
N ASP A 6 26.16 47.63 6.72
CA ASP A 6 25.02 46.72 6.73
C ASP A 6 24.92 45.99 8.07
N GLY A 7 23.72 45.96 8.66
CA GLY A 7 23.47 45.29 9.94
C GLY A 7 23.73 43.78 9.89
N SER A 8 24.08 43.19 11.03
CA SER A 8 24.36 41.74 11.16
C SER A 8 23.22 40.88 10.64
N PHE A 9 23.53 39.89 9.80
CA PHE A 9 22.54 38.93 9.31
C PHE A 9 21.78 38.25 10.46
N SER A 10 20.48 38.05 10.28
CA SER A 10 19.64 37.27 11.19
C SER A 10 20.13 35.82 11.29
N SER A 11 19.88 35.16 12.42
CA SER A 11 20.19 33.75 12.60
C SER A 11 19.59 32.91 11.47
N ALA A 12 20.35 31.93 10.98
CA ALA A 12 19.89 31.04 9.92
C ALA A 12 18.61 30.32 10.36
N LEU A 13 17.50 30.56 9.65
CA LEU A 13 16.26 29.83 9.85
C LEU A 13 16.43 28.44 9.24
N ASN A 14 16.44 27.41 10.09
CA ASN A 14 16.43 26.02 9.62
C ASN A 14 15.04 25.70 9.03
N VAL A 15 14.86 25.98 7.75
CA VAL A 15 13.67 25.58 6.99
C VAL A 15 13.90 24.16 6.48
N ALA A 16 13.36 23.17 7.19
CA ALA A 16 13.31 21.79 6.69
C ALA A 16 12.05 21.59 5.85
N THR A 17 12.20 21.40 4.54
CA THR A 17 11.10 20.97 3.69
C THR A 17 10.83 19.49 3.96
N LEU A 18 9.68 19.18 4.56
CA LEU A 18 9.22 17.80 4.73
C LEU A 18 9.20 17.10 3.35
N PRO A 19 9.46 15.78 3.28
CA PRO A 19 9.36 15.06 2.00
C PRO A 19 7.94 15.16 1.44
N PRO A 20 7.75 15.03 0.12
CA PRO A 20 6.41 14.93 -0.43
C PRO A 20 5.66 13.71 0.16
N ARG A 21 4.33 13.79 0.21
CA ARG A 21 3.49 12.65 0.59
C ARG A 21 3.71 11.52 -0.43
N PRO A 22 3.69 10.25 0.02
CA PRO A 22 3.88 9.12 -0.88
C PRO A 22 2.69 8.99 -1.83
N ASP A 23 2.95 8.45 -3.03
CA ASP A 23 1.90 8.08 -3.96
C ASP A 23 1.11 6.86 -3.48
N ALA A 24 0.09 6.51 -4.25
CA ALA A 24 -0.76 5.37 -3.99
C ALA A 24 0.02 4.04 -4.13
N PRO A 25 0.01 3.16 -3.10
CA PRO A 25 0.52 1.81 -3.26
C PRO A 25 -0.31 1.02 -4.26
N GLN A 26 0.31 0.03 -4.92
CA GLN A 26 -0.34 -0.78 -5.95
C GLN A 26 -0.66 -2.17 -5.40
N PHE A 27 -1.87 -2.70 -5.65
CA PHE A 27 -2.16 -4.09 -5.31
C PHE A 27 -1.40 -5.04 -6.24
N VAL A 28 -0.62 -5.94 -5.64
CA VAL A 28 0.12 -7.00 -6.35
C VAL A 28 -0.79 -8.21 -6.57
N GLY A 29 -1.63 -8.54 -5.59
CA GLY A 29 -2.58 -9.65 -5.75
C GLY A 29 -3.39 -9.98 -4.50
N PHE A 30 -4.45 -10.75 -4.76
CA PHE A 30 -5.28 -11.39 -3.75
C PHE A 30 -5.09 -12.90 -3.89
N THR A 31 -4.43 -13.51 -2.91
CA THR A 31 -4.10 -14.96 -2.91
C THR A 31 -4.79 -15.66 -1.74
N ASN A 32 -4.85 -16.99 -1.78
CA ASN A 32 -5.47 -17.79 -0.71
C ASN A 32 -6.91 -17.32 -0.38
N LEU A 33 -7.69 -16.98 -1.41
CA LEU A 33 -9.08 -16.57 -1.24
C LEU A 33 -9.90 -17.79 -0.80
N THR A 34 -10.44 -17.73 0.41
CA THR A 34 -11.39 -18.70 0.97
C THR A 34 -12.72 -18.01 1.24
N ALA A 35 -13.72 -18.77 1.69
CA ALA A 35 -15.01 -18.21 2.07
C ALA A 35 -14.94 -17.19 3.23
N ASN A 36 -13.87 -17.23 4.04
CA ASN A 36 -13.75 -16.42 5.26
C ASN A 36 -12.41 -15.68 5.41
N SER A 37 -11.51 -15.80 4.45
CA SER A 37 -10.21 -15.13 4.50
C SER A 37 -9.63 -14.88 3.12
N VAL A 38 -8.77 -13.87 3.03
CA VAL A 38 -7.97 -13.60 1.83
C VAL A 38 -6.60 -13.05 2.25
N ARG A 39 -5.56 -13.40 1.51
CA ARG A 39 -4.24 -12.76 1.63
C ARG A 39 -4.15 -11.65 0.60
N ILE A 40 -3.87 -10.45 1.08
CA ILE A 40 -3.79 -9.21 0.31
C ILE A 40 -2.33 -8.81 0.27
N GLN A 41 -1.82 -8.51 -0.92
CA GLN A 41 -0.44 -8.08 -1.12
C GLN A 41 -0.41 -6.80 -1.93
N TRP A 42 0.41 -5.83 -1.50
CA TRP A 42 0.62 -4.57 -2.19
C TRP A 42 2.11 -4.27 -2.37
N ALA A 43 2.43 -3.45 -3.36
CA ALA A 43 3.76 -2.96 -3.62
C ALA A 43 3.95 -1.60 -2.95
N ARG A 44 5.22 -1.28 -2.71
CA ARG A 44 5.62 0.04 -2.26
C ARG A 44 5.23 1.07 -3.34
N PRO A 45 4.70 2.25 -2.97
CA PRO A 45 4.42 3.29 -3.94
C PRO A 45 5.69 3.73 -4.64
N ASP A 46 5.56 4.08 -5.91
CA ASP A 46 6.61 4.78 -6.63
C ASP A 46 6.92 6.11 -5.93
N PRO A 47 8.17 6.59 -5.97
CA PRO A 47 8.48 7.94 -5.50
C PRO A 47 7.58 8.92 -6.26
N PRO A 48 7.01 9.94 -5.58
CA PRO A 48 6.15 10.90 -6.24
C PRO A 48 6.90 11.48 -7.43
N SER A 49 6.23 11.60 -8.59
CA SER A 49 6.82 12.12 -9.83
C SER A 49 7.43 13.52 -9.67
N THR A 50 7.08 14.23 -8.60
CA THR A 50 7.68 15.49 -8.12
C THR A 50 9.03 15.35 -7.42
N SER A 51 9.55 14.14 -7.25
CA SER A 51 10.99 13.88 -7.06
C SER A 51 11.74 14.16 -8.36
N ALA A 52 11.45 15.31 -8.99
CA ALA A 52 12.43 16.00 -9.79
C ALA A 52 13.64 16.17 -8.87
N SER A 53 14.73 15.50 -9.21
CA SER A 53 16.06 15.83 -8.74
C SER A 53 16.19 17.35 -8.63
N PRO A 54 16.94 17.90 -7.66
CA PRO A 54 17.22 19.33 -7.67
C PRO A 54 17.86 19.66 -9.01
N ARG A 55 17.08 20.20 -9.95
CA ARG A 55 17.62 20.98 -11.05
C ARG A 55 18.06 22.24 -10.36
N LEU A 56 19.30 22.22 -9.84
CA LEU A 56 20.04 23.45 -9.68
C LEU A 56 19.95 24.11 -11.04
N GLY A 57 19.23 25.23 -11.10
CA GLY A 57 19.29 26.13 -12.23
C GLY A 57 20.73 26.59 -12.32
N GLU A 58 21.51 25.91 -13.14
CA GLU A 58 22.66 26.47 -13.81
C GLU A 58 22.22 26.78 -15.25
N GLU A 59 21.56 27.92 -15.41
CA GLU A 59 21.76 28.76 -16.61
C GLU A 59 23.26 29.14 -16.57
N GLU A 60 24.10 29.02 -17.59
CA GLU A 60 23.93 28.96 -19.03
C GLU A 60 25.29 28.54 -19.67
N ILE A 61 25.27 28.13 -20.95
CA ILE A 61 26.35 28.11 -21.97
C ILE A 61 27.42 26.98 -21.97
N THR A 62 27.22 25.96 -22.81
CA THR A 62 28.04 25.64 -24.03
C THR A 62 27.75 24.21 -24.53
N PRO A 63 27.61 23.95 -25.85
CA PRO A 63 27.29 22.62 -26.36
C PRO A 63 28.57 21.88 -26.74
N VAL A 64 28.89 20.75 -26.09
CA VAL A 64 29.58 19.61 -26.74
C VAL A 64 29.66 18.38 -25.83
N THR A 65 29.07 17.29 -26.32
CA THR A 65 29.51 15.90 -26.15
C THR A 65 29.69 15.38 -24.72
N ALA A 66 28.59 15.04 -24.05
CA ALA A 66 28.62 14.09 -22.93
C ALA A 66 27.48 13.08 -23.07
N THR A 67 27.84 11.89 -23.55
CA THR A 67 27.00 10.71 -23.68
C THR A 67 26.24 10.46 -22.38
N ALA A 68 24.92 10.32 -22.49
CA ALA A 68 24.04 9.99 -21.40
C ALA A 68 24.50 8.70 -20.68
N ILE A 69 24.86 8.82 -19.41
CA ILE A 69 24.79 7.70 -18.47
C ILE A 69 23.71 8.06 -17.47
N ILE A 70 22.48 7.67 -17.80
CA ILE A 70 21.36 7.66 -16.86
C ILE A 70 21.73 6.67 -15.76
N THR A 71 22.36 7.14 -14.68
CA THR A 71 22.48 6.35 -13.45
C THR A 71 21.28 6.71 -12.58
N ALA A 72 20.10 6.26 -13.03
CA ALA A 72 18.92 6.16 -12.20
C ALA A 72 19.09 4.94 -11.28
N ALA A 73 19.76 5.13 -10.16
CA ALA A 73 19.63 4.33 -8.94
C ALA A 73 20.67 4.86 -7.96
N SER A 74 20.23 5.53 -6.89
CA SER A 74 21.02 5.51 -5.67
C SER A 74 21.05 4.05 -5.19
N PRO A 75 22.20 3.36 -5.19
CA PRO A 75 22.27 1.99 -4.73
C PRO A 75 22.26 2.03 -3.20
N VAL A 76 21.27 1.38 -2.58
CA VAL A 76 21.28 1.05 -1.13
C VAL A 76 21.27 2.26 -0.19
N GLY A 77 20.52 3.32 -0.53
CA GLY A 77 19.89 4.12 0.53
C GLY A 77 18.69 3.34 1.04
N ARG A 78 18.68 2.87 2.29
CA ARG A 78 17.49 2.21 2.87
C ARG A 78 16.28 3.10 2.61
N ALA A 79 15.37 2.64 1.76
CA ALA A 79 14.17 3.39 1.44
C ALA A 79 13.45 3.67 2.78
N LYS A 80 13.20 4.96 3.08
CA LYS A 80 12.65 5.39 4.38
C LYS A 80 11.45 4.52 4.76
N PRO A 81 11.32 4.05 6.00
CA PRO A 81 10.19 3.19 6.36
C PRO A 81 8.88 3.91 6.06
N LEU A 82 8.01 3.26 5.30
CA LEU A 82 6.64 3.70 5.08
C LEU A 82 5.74 2.90 5.99
N TYR A 83 4.70 3.55 6.46
CA TYR A 83 3.62 2.91 7.19
C TYR A 83 2.42 2.78 6.25
N TYR A 84 1.66 1.71 6.36
CA TYR A 84 0.54 1.39 5.49
C TYR A 84 -0.71 1.26 6.31
N THR A 85 -1.80 1.86 5.82
CA THR A 85 -3.14 1.72 6.38
C THR A 85 -4.00 1.03 5.33
N LEU A 86 -4.45 -0.19 5.62
CA LEU A 86 -5.34 -0.97 4.77
C LEU A 86 -6.76 -0.88 5.32
N GLN A 87 -7.68 -0.52 4.43
CA GLN A 87 -9.10 -0.41 4.73
C GLN A 87 -9.92 -1.40 3.92
N LEU A 88 -11.01 -1.83 4.53
CA LEU A 88 -12.01 -2.74 3.99
C LEU A 88 -13.39 -2.09 4.05
N SER A 89 -14.20 -2.30 3.03
CA SER A 89 -15.62 -1.99 2.99
C SER A 89 -16.36 -3.23 2.47
N GLN A 90 -17.52 -3.53 3.04
CA GLN A 90 -18.36 -4.66 2.63
C GLN A 90 -19.45 -4.18 1.67
N ASP A 91 -19.69 -4.94 0.60
CA ASP A 91 -20.76 -4.74 -0.37
C ASP A 91 -20.87 -3.29 -0.88
N ALA A 92 -22.03 -2.65 -0.70
CA ALA A 92 -22.29 -1.27 -1.09
C ALA A 92 -22.18 -0.29 0.08
N ASP A 93 -21.60 -0.73 1.21
CA ASP A 93 -21.48 0.13 2.38
C ASP A 93 -20.46 1.24 2.13
N PRO A 94 -20.82 2.52 2.40
CA PRO A 94 -19.91 3.64 2.23
C PRO A 94 -18.83 3.69 3.32
N GLU A 95 -18.95 2.88 4.37
CA GLU A 95 -18.05 2.89 5.52
C GLU A 95 -16.78 2.07 5.26
N TRP A 96 -15.63 2.69 5.53
CA TRP A 96 -14.31 2.06 5.41
C TRP A 96 -13.75 1.79 6.79
N ILE A 97 -13.58 0.52 7.14
CA ILE A 97 -12.95 0.08 8.39
C ILE A 97 -11.46 -0.18 8.18
N VAL A 98 -10.63 0.24 9.14
CA VAL A 98 -9.20 -0.05 9.13
C VAL A 98 -8.99 -1.48 9.63
N ILE A 99 -8.41 -2.34 8.78
CA ILE A 99 -8.15 -3.75 9.10
C ILE A 99 -6.67 -4.05 9.31
N TYR A 100 -5.78 -3.18 8.86
CA TYR A 100 -4.35 -3.31 9.10
C TYR A 100 -3.65 -1.95 9.12
N GLU A 101 -2.70 -1.81 10.04
CA GLU A 101 -1.79 -0.68 10.16
C GLU A 101 -0.39 -1.18 10.50
N GLY A 102 0.61 -0.88 9.66
CA GLY A 102 1.96 -1.37 9.86
C GLY A 102 2.90 -1.13 8.68
N THR A 103 4.10 -1.71 8.74
CA THR A 103 5.14 -1.52 7.70
C THR A 103 5.21 -2.64 6.68
N GLU A 104 4.42 -3.71 6.87
CA GLU A 104 4.40 -4.86 5.97
C GLU A 104 3.64 -4.54 4.69
N THR A 105 3.91 -5.34 3.67
CA THR A 105 3.29 -5.24 2.34
C THR A 105 2.32 -6.39 2.05
N SER A 106 2.00 -7.18 3.08
CA SER A 106 1.06 -8.28 2.97
C SER A 106 0.26 -8.45 4.25
N TYR A 107 -1.03 -8.72 4.12
CA TYR A 107 -1.91 -8.96 5.27
C TYR A 107 -2.93 -10.07 4.96
N LYS A 108 -3.24 -10.90 5.95
CA LYS A 108 -4.30 -11.91 5.85
C LYS A 108 -5.57 -11.38 6.52
N ALA A 109 -6.50 -10.89 5.71
CA ALA A 109 -7.84 -10.56 6.20
C ALA A 109 -8.58 -11.87 6.53
N THR A 110 -9.22 -11.89 7.70
CA THR A 110 -10.00 -13.03 8.20
C THR A 110 -11.38 -12.54 8.64
N ARG A 111 -12.27 -13.45 9.07
CA ARG A 111 -13.64 -13.13 9.50
C ARG A 111 -14.49 -12.50 8.39
N LEU A 112 -14.19 -12.85 7.14
CA LEU A 112 -15.05 -12.50 6.01
C LEU A 112 -16.29 -13.40 6.01
N GLN A 113 -17.41 -12.87 5.51
CA GLN A 113 -18.61 -13.62 5.24
C GLN A 113 -18.51 -14.30 3.87
N GLU A 114 -19.13 -15.46 3.74
CA GLU A 114 -19.18 -16.19 2.47
C GLU A 114 -20.16 -15.52 1.50
N ASN A 115 -19.90 -15.61 0.19
CA ASN A 115 -20.77 -15.02 -0.84
C ASN A 115 -21.01 -13.50 -0.66
N SER A 116 -20.02 -12.79 -0.14
CA SER A 116 -20.08 -11.34 0.09
C SER A 116 -18.97 -10.66 -0.70
N SER A 117 -19.26 -9.45 -1.19
CA SER A 117 -18.28 -8.64 -1.90
C SER A 117 -17.54 -7.75 -0.92
N TYR A 118 -16.23 -7.63 -1.08
CA TYR A 118 -15.37 -6.85 -0.20
C TYR A 118 -14.46 -5.97 -1.03
N SER A 119 -14.49 -4.67 -0.74
CA SER A 119 -13.68 -3.64 -1.38
C SER A 119 -12.52 -3.25 -0.49
N PHE A 120 -11.33 -3.16 -1.07
CA PHE A 120 -10.08 -2.87 -0.37
C PHE A 120 -9.40 -1.64 -0.96
N ARG A 121 -8.85 -0.81 -0.08
CA ARG A 121 -7.93 0.28 -0.45
C ARG A 121 -6.81 0.39 0.57
N VAL A 122 -5.62 0.74 0.11
CA VAL A 122 -4.45 0.93 0.98
C VAL A 122 -3.79 2.27 0.67
N CYS A 123 -3.33 2.98 1.69
CA CYS A 123 -2.47 4.15 1.52
C CYS A 123 -1.14 3.94 2.24
N ALA A 124 -0.10 4.61 1.76
CA ALA A 124 1.17 4.71 2.46
C ALA A 124 1.22 6.05 3.21
N SER A 125 1.93 6.10 4.34
CA SER A 125 2.17 7.30 5.12
C SER A 125 3.66 7.41 5.46
N ASN A 126 4.13 8.65 5.48
CA ASN A 126 5.49 9.00 5.88
C ASN A 126 5.45 10.12 6.95
N VAL A 127 6.60 10.70 7.26
CA VAL A 127 6.71 11.83 8.21
C VAL A 127 5.85 13.05 7.83
N SER A 128 5.43 13.15 6.57
CA SER A 128 4.57 14.23 6.05
C SER A 128 3.08 13.88 6.13
N GLY A 129 2.75 12.69 6.62
CA GLY A 129 1.39 12.19 6.81
C GLY A 129 0.95 11.14 5.78
N PRO A 130 -0.35 10.83 5.75
CA PRO A 130 -0.92 9.85 4.83
C PRO A 130 -0.91 10.38 3.39
N GLY A 131 -0.50 9.52 2.47
CA GLY A 131 -0.53 9.73 1.04
C GLY A 131 -1.87 9.39 0.42
N VAL A 132 -1.85 9.22 -0.90
CA VAL A 132 -3.04 8.89 -1.70
C VAL A 132 -3.43 7.43 -1.48
N TYR A 133 -4.74 7.13 -1.50
CA TYR A 133 -5.22 5.76 -1.48
C TYR A 133 -5.03 5.08 -2.84
N SER A 134 -4.75 3.78 -2.81
CA SER A 134 -4.74 2.91 -3.98
C SER A 134 -6.07 2.90 -4.70
N THR A 135 -6.05 2.49 -5.96
CA THR A 135 -7.26 2.08 -6.67
C THR A 135 -8.00 1.03 -5.84
N VAL A 136 -9.31 1.20 -5.67
CA VAL A 136 -10.14 0.24 -4.94
C VAL A 136 -10.15 -1.09 -5.70
N ARG A 137 -9.94 -2.18 -4.98
CA ARG A 137 -10.05 -3.54 -5.52
C ARG A 137 -11.13 -4.30 -4.79
N THR A 138 -12.04 -4.89 -5.56
CA THR A 138 -13.16 -5.68 -5.02
C THR A 138 -12.92 -7.15 -5.31
N ILE A 139 -13.17 -7.99 -4.31
CA ILE A 139 -13.20 -9.44 -4.41
C ILE A 139 -14.55 -9.95 -3.89
N THR A 140 -14.95 -11.14 -4.33
CA THR A 140 -16.13 -11.83 -3.80
C THR A 140 -15.69 -13.15 -3.20
N THR A 141 -16.07 -13.40 -1.95
CA THR A 141 -15.76 -14.66 -1.28
C THR A 141 -16.63 -15.78 -1.85
N PRO A 142 -16.07 -16.99 -2.09
CA PRO A 142 -16.86 -18.13 -2.54
C PRO A 142 -17.79 -18.62 -1.43
N ARG A 143 -18.87 -19.32 -1.83
CA ARG A 143 -19.67 -20.13 -0.89
C ARG A 143 -18.85 -21.31 -0.38
N LEU A 144 -19.01 -21.67 0.89
CA LEU A 144 -18.49 -22.94 1.38
C LEU A 144 -19.17 -24.10 0.63
N PRO A 145 -18.43 -25.16 0.27
CA PRO A 145 -19.06 -26.39 -0.20
C PRO A 145 -19.97 -26.93 0.90
N PRO A 146 -21.14 -27.50 0.56
CA PRO A 146 -22.03 -28.08 1.56
C PRO A 146 -21.28 -29.16 2.35
N PRO A 147 -21.45 -29.22 3.68
CA PRO A 147 -20.82 -30.27 4.47
C PRO A 147 -21.25 -31.65 3.95
N VAL A 148 -20.27 -32.53 3.70
CA VAL A 148 -20.54 -33.91 3.29
C VAL A 148 -21.37 -34.57 4.39
N VAL A 149 -22.63 -34.83 4.09
CA VAL A 149 -23.49 -35.68 4.90
C VAL A 149 -22.86 -37.06 4.93
N ARG A 150 -22.17 -37.40 6.04
CA ARG A 150 -21.78 -38.79 6.31
C ARG A 150 -23.08 -39.57 6.48
N GLY A 151 -23.49 -40.27 5.44
CA GLY A 151 -24.64 -41.17 5.48
C GLY A 151 -24.46 -42.16 6.64
N LYS A 152 -25.48 -42.29 7.49
CA LYS A 152 -25.54 -43.36 8.50
C LYS A 152 -25.34 -44.68 7.76
N GLN A 153 -24.28 -45.40 8.11
CA GLN A 153 -24.05 -46.74 7.60
C GLN A 153 -25.19 -47.60 8.16
N TRP A 154 -26.16 -47.92 7.31
CA TRP A 154 -27.24 -48.83 7.65
C TRP A 154 -26.59 -50.20 7.86
N GLN A 155 -26.39 -50.57 9.12
CA GLN A 155 -25.94 -51.91 9.46
C GLN A 155 -27.14 -52.82 9.21
N CYS A 156 -27.17 -53.46 8.03
CA CYS A 156 -28.09 -54.55 7.75
C CYS A 156 -27.80 -55.66 8.76
N VAL A 157 -28.51 -55.65 9.89
CA VAL A 157 -28.56 -56.81 10.77
C VAL A 157 -29.42 -57.84 10.05
N CYS A 158 -28.77 -58.78 9.36
CA CYS A 158 -29.42 -60.00 8.89
C CYS A 158 -29.85 -60.78 10.14
N VAL A 159 -31.09 -60.57 10.57
CA VAL A 159 -31.72 -61.43 11.58
C VAL A 159 -32.15 -62.69 10.84
N CYS A 160 -31.36 -63.76 10.93
CA CYS A 160 -31.81 -65.09 10.54
C CYS A 160 -32.76 -65.63 11.62
N MET A 161 -33.99 -65.90 11.22
CA MET A 161 -34.95 -66.77 11.91
C MET A 161 -35.72 -67.56 10.84
N PRO A 162 -36.34 -68.71 11.16
CA PRO A 162 -36.30 -69.52 12.38
C PRO A 162 -35.56 -70.87 12.22
#